data_AF-A0A8J4CPI7-F1
#
_entry.id   AF-A0A8J4CPI7-F1
#
_cell.length_a   1.000
_cell.length_b   1.000
_cell.length_c   1.000
_cell.angle_alpha   90.00
_cell.angle_beta   90.00
_cell.angle_gamma   90.00
#
_symmetry.space_group_name_H-M   'P 1'
#
loop_
_entity.id
_entity.type
_entity.pdbx_description
1 polymer ?
#
loop_
_entity_poly.entity_id
_entity_poly.type
_entity_poly.pdbx_seq_one_letter_code
_entity_poly.pdbx_strand_id
1 'polypeptide(L)'
;NNQALLTSEDCYNGVDDDKDGAVDKEDADCQRCGDGIIDMNEKCDDGNILDGDGCTSTCQLPPPPSPPSPPQPPSPPPSPPSPPMPPSPPPNPNSPPPPPPPP
;
A
#
# COMPACT_ATOMS: atom_id res chain seq x y z
N ASN A 1 -19.00 11.59 -21.48
CA ASN A 1 -17.73 10.83 -21.55
C ASN A 1 -17.43 10.37 -20.14
N ASN A 2 -18.11 9.32 -19.71
CA ASN A 2 -18.10 8.83 -18.34
C ASN A 2 -17.39 7.48 -18.37
N GLN A 3 -16.07 7.52 -18.36
CA GLN A 3 -15.29 6.33 -18.02
C GLN A 3 -15.39 6.21 -16.50
N ALA A 4 -16.40 5.47 -16.03
CA ALA A 4 -16.25 4.78 -14.75
C ALA A 4 -14.99 3.92 -14.91
N LEU A 5 -14.03 4.14 -14.03
CA LEU A 5 -12.78 3.40 -13.96
C LEU A 5 -13.12 1.96 -13.58
N LEU A 6 -13.53 1.15 -14.56
CA LEU A 6 -13.78 -0.29 -14.50
C LEU A 6 -12.47 -1.10 -14.40
N THR A 7 -11.46 -0.59 -13.67
CA THR A 7 -10.10 -1.14 -13.74
C THR A 7 -9.34 -1.01 -12.42
N SER A 8 -10.02 -0.85 -11.29
CA SER A 8 -9.34 -0.69 -9.99
C SER A 8 -10.14 -1.32 -8.88
N GLU A 9 -10.43 -2.61 -9.03
CA GLU A 9 -10.80 -3.46 -7.90
C GLU A 9 -9.53 -3.74 -7.07
N ASP A 10 -9.57 -3.39 -5.78
CA ASP A 10 -8.55 -3.81 -4.83
C ASP A 10 -8.79 -5.29 -4.50
N CYS A 11 -8.25 -6.18 -5.35
CA CYS A 11 -8.34 -7.65 -5.37
C CYS A 11 -8.13 -8.43 -4.04
N TYR A 12 -7.90 -7.74 -2.92
CA TYR A 12 -7.59 -8.28 -1.60
C TYR A 12 -8.42 -7.68 -0.46
N ASN A 13 -9.32 -6.73 -0.72
CA ASN A 13 -10.09 -6.06 0.34
C ASN A 13 -11.49 -6.68 0.57
N GLY A 14 -11.98 -7.58 -0.29
CA GLY A 14 -13.29 -8.21 -0.18
C GLY A 14 -14.47 -7.26 -0.45
N VAL A 15 -14.22 -6.16 -1.16
CA VAL A 15 -15.21 -5.14 -1.53
C VAL A 15 -15.45 -5.20 -3.04
N ASP A 16 -16.71 -5.08 -3.41
CA ASP A 16 -17.21 -4.96 -4.79
C ASP A 16 -17.40 -3.45 -5.07
N ASP A 17 -16.39 -2.81 -5.64
CA ASP A 17 -16.38 -1.35 -5.85
C ASP A 17 -17.16 -0.94 -7.11
N ASP A 18 -17.27 -1.81 -8.11
CA ASP A 18 -17.96 -1.56 -9.38
C ASP A 18 -19.41 -2.10 -9.47
N LYS A 19 -19.82 -2.95 -8.53
CA LYS A 19 -21.17 -3.53 -8.34
C LYS A 19 -21.59 -4.52 -9.41
N ASP A 20 -20.63 -5.20 -10.04
CA ASP A 20 -20.94 -6.28 -10.97
C ASP A 20 -21.36 -7.58 -10.23
N GLY A 21 -21.13 -7.66 -8.92
CA GLY A 21 -21.51 -8.75 -8.04
C GLY A 21 -20.43 -9.83 -7.88
N ALA A 22 -19.23 -9.61 -8.41
CA ALA A 22 -18.04 -10.39 -8.13
C ALA A 22 -17.19 -9.70 -7.04
N VAL A 23 -16.38 -10.49 -6.35
CA VAL A 23 -15.38 -10.00 -5.38
C VAL A 23 -14.11 -10.81 -5.57
N ASP A 24 -12.96 -10.18 -5.38
CA ASP A 24 -11.66 -10.84 -5.35
C ASP A 24 -11.38 -11.72 -6.60
N LYS A 25 -11.02 -13.00 -6.40
CA LYS A 25 -10.66 -13.99 -7.42
C LYS A 25 -11.82 -14.44 -8.32
N GLU A 26 -13.05 -14.11 -7.95
CA GLU A 26 -14.24 -14.45 -8.72
C GLU A 26 -14.59 -13.36 -9.75
N ASP A 27 -13.87 -12.24 -9.69
CA ASP A 27 -13.98 -11.13 -10.62
C ASP A 27 -12.96 -11.26 -11.77
N ALA A 28 -13.45 -11.14 -13.00
CA ALA A 28 -12.62 -11.16 -14.21
C ALA A 28 -11.92 -9.81 -14.47
N ASP A 29 -12.39 -8.74 -13.84
CA ASP A 29 -11.83 -7.39 -13.89
C ASP A 29 -10.76 -7.18 -12.80
N CYS A 30 -10.63 -8.13 -11.85
CA CYS A 30 -9.54 -8.22 -10.87
C CYS A 30 -8.26 -8.79 -11.51
N GLN A 31 -7.46 -7.91 -12.11
CA GLN A 31 -6.10 -8.22 -12.57
C GLN A 31 -5.16 -8.43 -11.38
N ARG A 32 -4.57 -9.62 -11.31
CA ARG A 32 -3.76 -10.06 -10.17
C ARG A 32 -2.29 -9.86 -10.43
N CYS A 33 -1.77 -8.80 -9.83
CA CYS A 33 -0.33 -8.62 -9.83
C CYS A 33 0.40 -9.70 -9.04
N GLY A 34 1.33 -10.39 -9.71
CA GLY A 34 2.21 -11.40 -9.12
C GLY A 34 1.66 -12.82 -9.19
N ASP A 35 0.82 -13.14 -10.17
CA ASP A 35 0.28 -14.49 -10.37
C ASP A 35 1.03 -15.32 -11.42
N GLY A 36 2.00 -14.70 -12.10
CA GLY A 36 2.83 -15.29 -13.14
C GLY A 36 2.26 -15.14 -14.55
N ILE A 37 1.17 -14.40 -14.74
CA ILE A 37 0.47 -14.21 -16.00
C ILE A 37 0.37 -12.71 -16.28
N ILE A 38 0.92 -12.24 -17.41
CA ILE A 38 0.79 -10.83 -17.80
C ILE A 38 -0.61 -10.59 -18.38
N ASP A 39 -1.44 -9.86 -17.63
CA ASP A 39 -2.76 -9.44 -18.08
C ASP A 39 -2.76 -8.15 -18.93
N MET A 40 -3.92 -7.80 -19.51
CA MET A 40 -4.05 -6.68 -20.46
C MET A 40 -3.67 -5.30 -19.92
N ASN A 41 -3.76 -5.04 -18.60
CA ASN A 41 -3.34 -3.76 -18.01
C ASN A 41 -2.06 -3.87 -17.20
N GLU A 42 -1.43 -5.04 -17.17
CA GLU A 42 -0.13 -5.23 -16.55
C GLU A 42 0.97 -5.02 -17.58
N LYS A 43 2.01 -4.29 -17.19
CA LYS A 43 3.18 -4.10 -18.07
C LYS A 43 4.22 -5.19 -17.86
N CYS A 44 4.11 -5.90 -16.74
CA CYS A 44 5.00 -6.94 -16.28
C CYS A 44 4.26 -7.73 -15.20
N ASP A 45 4.55 -9.03 -15.11
CA ASP A 45 4.22 -9.91 -14.00
C ASP A 45 5.41 -10.87 -13.83
N ASP A 46 6.00 -10.91 -12.64
CA ASP A 46 7.14 -11.77 -12.28
C ASP A 46 6.77 -12.84 -11.23
N GLY A 47 5.47 -13.09 -11.05
CA GLY A 47 4.94 -14.11 -10.14
C GLY A 47 5.01 -13.76 -8.66
N ASN A 48 5.27 -12.50 -8.32
CA ASN A 48 5.18 -11.97 -6.96
C ASN A 48 4.90 -10.45 -6.94
N ILE A 49 4.68 -9.87 -5.76
CA ILE A 49 4.42 -8.42 -5.57
C ILE A 49 5.61 -7.67 -4.96
N LEU A 50 6.83 -8.23 -5.02
CA LEU A 50 8.01 -7.63 -4.40
C LEU A 50 8.59 -6.56 -5.33
N ASP A 51 8.73 -5.36 -4.79
CA ASP A 51 9.40 -4.28 -5.51
C ASP A 51 10.91 -4.58 -5.66
N GLY A 52 11.41 -4.56 -6.89
CA GLY A 52 12.84 -4.58 -7.18
C GLY A 52 13.36 -5.82 -7.91
N ASP A 53 12.50 -6.80 -8.19
CA ASP A 53 12.87 -8.03 -8.92
C ASP A 53 12.65 -7.95 -10.44
N GLY A 54 12.20 -6.79 -10.92
CA GLY A 54 11.93 -6.53 -12.35
C GLY A 54 10.49 -6.11 -12.61
N CYS A 55 9.60 -6.31 -11.64
CA CYS A 55 8.26 -5.75 -11.55
C CYS A 55 8.10 -4.88 -10.30
N THR A 56 7.16 -3.94 -10.33
CA THR A 56 6.70 -3.25 -9.12
C THR A 56 5.51 -4.00 -8.52
N SER A 57 5.21 -3.77 -7.25
CA SER A 57 4.01 -4.24 -6.54
C SER A 57 2.67 -3.85 -7.19
N THR A 58 2.72 -2.99 -8.20
CA THR A 58 1.59 -2.52 -9.02
C THR A 58 1.63 -3.07 -10.45
N CYS A 59 2.44 -4.09 -10.72
CA CYS A 59 2.64 -4.75 -12.02
C CYS A 59 2.96 -3.77 -13.16
N GLN A 60 3.74 -2.76 -12.80
CA GLN A 60 4.37 -1.85 -13.73
C GLN A 60 5.83 -2.21 -13.88
N LEU A 61 6.38 -1.88 -15.03
CA LEU A 61 7.83 -1.93 -15.22
C LEU A 61 8.47 -0.91 -14.28
N PRO A 62 9.49 -1.30 -13.49
CA PRO A 62 10.26 -0.36 -12.71
C PRO A 62 10.86 0.69 -13.64
N PRO A 63 11.06 1.93 -13.16
CA PRO A 63 11.75 2.94 -13.94
C PRO A 63 13.11 2.40 -14.39
N PRO A 64 13.61 2.82 -15.57
CA PRO A 64 14.91 2.37 -16.06
C PRO A 64 15.96 2.54 -14.97
N PRO A 65 16.90 1.58 -14.82
CA PRO A 65 17.86 1.60 -13.73
C PRO A 65 18.54 2.97 -13.72
N SER A 66 18.39 3.67 -12.59
CA SER A 66 19.08 4.93 -12.36
C SER A 66 20.56 4.74 -12.70
N PRO A 67 21.22 5.72 -13.35
CA PRO A 67 22.67 5.64 -13.55
C PRO A 67 23.34 5.31 -12.21
N PRO A 68 24.43 4.52 -12.22
CA PRO A 68 25.06 4.06 -10.99
C PRO A 68 25.28 5.27 -10.09
N SER A 69 24.65 5.24 -8.91
CA SER A 69 24.79 6.29 -7.92
C SER A 69 26.29 6.52 -7.70
N PRO A 70 26.77 7.78 -7.69
CA PRO A 70 28.14 8.04 -7.27
C PRO A 70 28.35 7.36 -5.91
N PRO A 71 29.57 6.87 -5.62
CA PRO A 71 29.86 6.13 -4.39
C PRO A 71 29.25 6.88 -3.21
N GLN A 72 28.30 6.22 -2.54
CA GLN A 72 27.60 6.82 -1.41
C GLN A 72 28.66 7.26 -0.39
N PRO A 73 28.61 8.52 0.09
CA PRO A 73 29.41 8.89 1.25
C PRO A 73 29.06 7.92 2.40
N PRO A 74 30.01 7.67 3.32
CA PRO A 74 29.75 6.80 4.46
C PRO A 74 28.45 7.21 5.14
N SER A 75 27.61 6.22 5.46
CA SER A 75 26.35 6.46 6.14
C SER A 75 26.58 7.33 7.38
N PRO A 76 25.71 8.32 7.65
CA PRO A 76 25.81 9.06 8.90
C PRO A 76 25.71 8.07 10.06
N PRO A 77 26.37 8.35 11.20
CA PRO A 77 26.19 7.54 12.40
C PRO A 77 24.70 7.45 12.74
N PRO A 78 24.25 6.34 13.37
CA PRO A 78 22.87 6.21 13.79
C PRO A 78 22.47 7.42 14.62
N SER A 79 21.26 7.94 14.37
CA SER A 79 20.69 9.02 15.16
C SER A 79 20.74 8.64 16.65
N PRO A 80 21.01 9.60 17.56
CA PRO A 80 20.92 9.33 18.98
C PRO A 80 19.51 8.80 19.31
N PRO A 81 19.38 7.93 20.33
CA PRO A 81 18.07 7.48 20.77
C PRO A 81 17.20 8.70 21.08
N SER A 82 15.92 8.62 20.68
CA SER A 82 14.94 9.65 21.02
C SER A 82 14.95 9.88 22.54
N PRO A 83 14.84 11.13 23.00
CA PRO A 83 14.69 11.38 24.43
C PRO A 83 13.47 10.63 24.95
N PRO A 84 13.48 10.17 26.22
CA PRO A 84 12.31 9.55 26.81
C PRO A 84 11.12 10.50 26.67
N MET A 85 9.96 9.94 26.32
CA MET A 85 8.73 10.71 26.27
C MET A 85 8.52 11.42 27.62
N PRO A 86 8.18 12.72 27.63
CA PRO A 86 7.84 13.39 28.88
C PRO A 86 6.65 12.67 29.54
N PRO A 87 6.56 12.67 30.87
CA PRO A 87 5.40 12.13 31.56
C PRO A 87 4.13 12.82 31.04
N SER A 88 3.07 12.04 30.87
CA SER A 88 1.75 12.57 30.51
C SER A 88 1.36 13.69 31.48
N PRO A 89 0.78 14.80 30.99
CA PRO A 89 0.28 15.85 31.86
C PRO A 89 -0.78 15.28 32.83
N PRO A 90 -0.88 15.82 34.06
CA PRO A 90 -1.93 15.41 34.97
C PRO A 90 -3.32 15.64 34.34
N PRO A 91 -4.32 14.81 34.68
CA PRO A 91 -5.68 15.00 34.19
C PRO A 91 -6.17 16.40 34.56
N ASN A 92 -6.73 17.11 33.58
CA ASN A 92 -7.29 18.44 33.83
C ASN A 92 -8.53 18.29 34.73
N PRO A 93 -8.57 18.93 35.92
CA PRO A 93 -9.68 18.82 36.86
C PRO A 93 -11.01 19.37 36.32
N ASN A 94 -10.98 20.10 35.20
CA ASN A 94 -12.17 20.61 34.51
C ASN A 94 -12.64 19.70 33.35
N SER A 95 -12.08 18.50 33.19
CA SER A 95 -12.50 17.58 32.13
C SER A 95 -13.85 16.94 32.49
N PRO A 96 -14.83 16.90 31.57
CA PRO A 96 -16.07 16.18 31.79
C PRO A 96 -15.79 14.67 31.95
N PRO A 97 -16.58 13.94 32.74
CA PRO A 97 -16.44 12.49 32.86
C PRO A 97 -16.70 11.81 31.50
N PRO A 98 -16.01 10.68 31.23
CA PRO A 98 -16.28 9.91 30.01
C PRO A 98 -17.73 9.42 29.98
N PRO A 99 -18.35 9.31 28.79
CA PRO A 99 -19.70 8.78 28.65
C PRO A 99 -19.76 7.32 29.14
N PRO A 100 -20.90 6.87 29.68
CA PRO A 100 -21.10 5.47 30.03
C PRO A 100 -20.98 4.58 28.79
N PRO A 101 -20.44 3.35 28.92
CA PRO A 101 -20.41 2.40 27.81
C PRO A 101 -21.85 2.07 27.35
N PRO A 102 -22.06 1.80 26.05
CA PRO A 102 -23.36 1.36 25.55
C PRO A 102 -23.76 -0.01 26.15
N PRO A 103 -25.06 -0.29 26.27
CA PRO A 103 -25.58 -1.54 26.83
C PRO A 103 -25.30 -2.77 25.94
#